data_AF-A0AAN7MGG5-F1
#
_entry.id   AF-A0AAN7MGG5-F1
#
_cell.length_a   1.000
_cell.length_b   1.000
_cell.length_c   1.000
_cell.angle_alpha   90.00
_cell.angle_beta   90.00
_cell.angle_gamma   90.00
#
_symmetry.space_group_name_H-M   'P 1'
#
loop_
_entity.id
_entity.type
_entity.pdbx_description
1 polymer ?
#
loop_
_entity_poly.entity_id
_entity_poly.type
_entity_poly.pdbx_seq_one_letter_code
_entity_poly.pdbx_strand_id
1 'polypeptide(L)'
;METERRVGVAVDFSDCSRKALKWAVDNVARRGDHLVLVTVLPEGHYEEGEMQLWETTGSPLIPLSEFCDPGLLKKYGVKPDPETLDILTTAASQKEIVVLLKIYWGDAREKICEAIDKIPLSCLIIGNRGLGRLKRVILGSVSNFVVNNGSCPVTVVKSSDHDSAMHLVVTLLFSVAVLGHATVVRNMGLSEGTDPQLKEACRNTSYPAICVSSLATNMENNASLADPTAVFKASLKATLTEVESVIPRLDQMIKAEKDAYDQGCLTTCKTLYGNAVEAIKKAMTDRSYDQVSITLSTCIGYITSCGDGFGENRVDKAAQINDRVTNFIDNALILAETAKWQ
;
A
#
# COMPACT_ATOMS: atom_id res chain seq x y z
N MET A 1 -13.07 -19.96 -29.97
CA MET A 1 -11.82 -19.20 -29.83
C MET A 1 -11.59 -19.06 -28.34
N GLU A 2 -10.60 -19.77 -27.79
CA GLU A 2 -10.16 -19.48 -26.43
C GLU A 2 -9.68 -18.02 -26.41
N THR A 3 -10.32 -17.21 -25.57
CA THR A 3 -9.88 -15.83 -25.33
C THR A 3 -8.47 -15.89 -24.74
N GLU A 4 -7.50 -15.23 -25.38
CA GLU A 4 -6.12 -15.13 -24.89
C GLU A 4 -6.12 -14.68 -23.42
N ARG A 5 -5.69 -15.56 -22.52
CA ARG A 5 -5.69 -15.29 -21.08
C ARG A 5 -4.55 -14.34 -20.74
N ARG A 6 -4.89 -13.19 -20.17
CA ARG A 6 -3.93 -12.16 -19.76
C ARG A 6 -3.78 -12.16 -18.25
N VAL A 7 -2.58 -12.45 -17.77
CA VAL A 7 -2.22 -12.44 -16.35
C VAL A 7 -1.40 -11.18 -16.09
N GLY A 8 -1.95 -10.24 -15.32
CA GLY A 8 -1.24 -9.01 -14.97
C GLY A 8 -0.31 -9.21 -13.78
N VAL A 9 0.85 -8.56 -13.78
CA VAL A 9 1.72 -8.47 -12.60
C VAL A 9 2.14 -7.01 -12.42
N ALA A 10 1.86 -6.42 -11.27
CA ALA A 10 2.34 -5.08 -10.94
C ALA A 10 3.83 -5.14 -10.53
N VAL A 11 4.70 -4.47 -11.27
CA VAL A 11 6.16 -4.51 -11.10
C VAL A 11 6.75 -3.11 -11.04
N ASP A 12 7.39 -2.78 -9.94
CA ASP A 12 8.17 -1.56 -9.71
C ASP A 12 9.67 -1.85 -9.52
N PHE A 13 10.09 -3.09 -9.82
CA PHE A 13 11.45 -3.62 -9.65
C PHE A 13 11.95 -3.69 -8.20
N SER A 14 11.09 -3.44 -7.22
CA SER A 14 11.39 -3.72 -5.81
C SER A 14 11.38 -5.22 -5.50
N ASP A 15 12.02 -5.63 -4.40
CA ASP A 15 12.13 -7.03 -3.98
C ASP A 15 10.76 -7.72 -3.83
N CYS A 16 9.76 -7.03 -3.29
CA CYS A 16 8.43 -7.60 -3.13
C CYS A 16 7.72 -7.78 -4.47
N SER A 17 7.92 -6.88 -5.43
CA SER A 17 7.38 -7.02 -6.78
C SER A 17 8.06 -8.16 -7.56
N ARG A 18 9.38 -8.37 -7.37
CA ARG A 18 10.10 -9.53 -7.95
C ARG A 18 9.62 -10.85 -7.36
N LYS A 19 9.44 -10.91 -6.03
CA LYS A 19 8.83 -12.08 -5.37
C LYS A 19 7.41 -12.35 -5.88
N ALA A 20 6.61 -11.30 -6.11
CA ALA A 20 5.28 -11.42 -6.69
C ALA A 20 5.30 -11.92 -8.14
N LEU A 21 6.24 -11.41 -8.95
CA LEU A 21 6.47 -11.86 -10.33
C LEU A 21 6.85 -13.33 -10.37
N LYS A 22 7.84 -13.74 -9.55
CA LYS A 22 8.25 -15.15 -9.45
C LYS A 22 7.08 -16.04 -9.03
N TRP A 23 6.32 -15.63 -8.02
CA TRP A 23 5.14 -16.37 -7.59
C TRP A 23 4.08 -16.49 -8.70
N ALA A 24 3.82 -15.41 -9.45
CA ALA A 24 2.88 -15.41 -10.57
C ALA A 24 3.32 -16.38 -11.68
N VAL A 25 4.61 -16.34 -12.04
CA VAL A 25 5.21 -17.28 -12.99
C VAL A 25 5.00 -18.70 -12.49
N ASP A 26 5.38 -19.01 -11.25
CA ASP A 26 5.38 -20.37 -10.73
C ASP A 26 3.98 -20.96 -10.57
N ASN A 27 3.00 -20.17 -10.11
CA ASN A 27 1.71 -20.67 -9.64
C ASN A 27 0.53 -20.34 -10.55
N VAL A 28 0.60 -19.28 -11.37
CA VAL A 28 -0.54 -18.75 -12.13
C VAL A 28 -0.34 -18.88 -13.64
N ALA A 29 0.86 -18.59 -14.12
CA ALA A 29 1.20 -18.60 -15.54
C ALA A 29 1.23 -20.04 -16.09
N ARG A 30 0.55 -20.23 -17.22
CA ARG A 30 0.40 -21.49 -17.95
C ARG A 30 0.71 -21.26 -19.42
N ARG A 31 1.03 -22.34 -20.14
CA ARG A 31 1.30 -22.33 -21.57
C ARG A 31 0.23 -21.56 -22.35
N GLY A 32 0.68 -20.63 -23.19
CA GLY A 32 -0.18 -19.77 -24.00
C GLY A 32 -0.73 -18.53 -23.28
N ASP A 33 -0.45 -18.34 -21.98
CA ASP A 33 -0.81 -17.10 -21.30
C ASP A 33 0.02 -15.92 -21.82
N HIS A 34 -0.59 -14.73 -21.77
CA HIS A 34 0.10 -13.45 -21.90
C HIS A 34 0.36 -12.87 -20.51
N LEU A 35 1.61 -12.85 -20.08
CA LEU A 35 2.05 -12.23 -18.84
C LEU A 35 2.30 -10.74 -19.07
N VAL A 36 1.42 -9.89 -18.55
CA VAL A 36 1.47 -8.43 -18.73
C VAL A 36 2.05 -7.79 -17.47
N LEU A 37 3.27 -7.29 -17.56
CA LEU A 37 3.88 -6.49 -16.52
C LEU A 37 3.29 -5.08 -16.57
N VAL A 38 2.80 -4.59 -15.44
CA VAL A 38 2.27 -3.24 -15.28
C VAL A 38 3.24 -2.48 -14.38
N THR A 39 3.92 -1.48 -14.94
CA THR A 39 4.86 -0.61 -14.22
C THR A 39 4.30 0.80 -14.18
N VAL A 40 4.33 1.44 -13.00
CA VAL A 40 3.95 2.85 -12.85
C VAL A 40 5.17 3.64 -12.40
N LEU A 41 5.50 4.68 -13.15
CA LEU A 41 6.55 5.63 -12.80
C LEU A 41 5.93 6.93 -12.23
N PRO A 42 6.63 7.65 -11.34
CA PRO A 42 6.22 8.99 -10.95
C PRO A 42 6.15 9.94 -12.16
N GLU A 43 5.30 10.95 -12.08
CA GLU A 43 5.32 12.05 -13.04
C GLU A 43 6.69 12.75 -12.98
N GLY A 44 7.37 12.79 -14.11
CA GLY A 44 8.62 13.52 -14.30
C GLY A 44 8.43 14.63 -15.32
N HIS A 45 9.26 15.67 -15.27
CA HIS A 45 9.31 16.70 -16.30
C HIS A 45 9.95 16.12 -17.58
N TYR A 46 9.12 15.59 -18.49
CA TYR A 46 9.56 15.11 -19.80
C TYR A 46 9.44 16.23 -20.87
N GLU A 47 10.25 16.16 -21.93
CA GLU A 47 10.22 17.12 -23.04
C GLU A 47 8.87 17.05 -23.81
N GLU A 48 8.33 18.22 -24.17
CA GLU A 48 6.92 18.54 -24.47
C GLU A 48 6.22 17.77 -25.62
N GLY A 49 6.89 16.84 -26.32
CA GLY A 49 6.36 16.20 -27.53
C GLY A 49 5.76 14.80 -27.36
N GLU A 50 6.33 13.95 -26.49
CA GLU A 50 5.88 12.55 -26.32
C GLU A 50 4.79 12.41 -25.24
N MET A 51 4.61 13.48 -24.44
CA MET A 51 3.71 13.60 -23.29
C MET A 51 2.22 13.40 -23.64
N GLN A 52 1.74 14.00 -24.73
CA GLN A 52 0.29 14.03 -25.03
C GLN A 52 -0.33 12.66 -25.34
N LEU A 53 0.45 11.70 -25.86
CA LEU A 53 -0.06 10.36 -26.18
C LEU A 53 -0.01 9.40 -24.97
N TRP A 54 1.00 9.55 -24.11
CA TRP A 54 1.25 8.63 -22.99
C TRP A 54 0.51 9.02 -21.71
N GLU A 55 0.22 10.30 -21.49
CA GLU A 55 -0.62 10.75 -20.37
C GLU A 55 -2.01 10.11 -20.39
N THR A 56 -2.56 9.88 -21.59
CA THR A 56 -3.95 9.40 -21.73
C THR A 56 -4.07 7.87 -21.70
N THR A 57 -3.04 7.12 -22.11
CA THR A 57 -3.16 5.65 -22.27
C THR A 57 -1.97 4.82 -21.78
N GLY A 58 -0.87 5.43 -21.34
CA GLY A 58 0.40 4.75 -21.06
C GLY A 58 1.19 4.37 -22.32
N SER A 59 2.27 3.61 -22.17
CA SER A 59 3.09 3.09 -23.28
C SER A 59 2.30 2.11 -24.15
N PRO A 60 2.71 1.79 -25.39
CA PRO A 60 2.23 0.57 -26.04
C PRO A 60 2.56 -0.69 -25.19
N LEU A 61 1.97 -1.85 -25.53
CA LEU A 61 2.40 -3.13 -24.98
C LEU A 61 3.74 -3.50 -25.63
N ILE A 62 4.82 -3.43 -24.84
CA ILE A 62 6.21 -3.63 -25.27
C ILE A 62 6.54 -5.13 -25.16
N PRO A 63 6.84 -5.85 -26.25
CA PRO A 63 7.23 -7.26 -26.20
C PRO A 63 8.55 -7.50 -25.46
N LEU A 64 8.75 -8.71 -24.92
CA LEU A 64 9.99 -9.08 -24.22
C LEU A 64 11.27 -8.81 -25.03
N SER A 65 11.26 -9.00 -26.34
CA SER A 65 12.41 -8.71 -27.22
C SER A 65 12.84 -7.24 -27.19
N GLU A 66 11.86 -6.34 -27.05
CA GLU A 66 12.08 -4.89 -26.93
C GLU A 66 12.39 -4.49 -25.48
N PHE A 67 11.79 -5.19 -24.51
CA PHE A 67 12.10 -5.04 -23.09
C PHE A 67 13.57 -5.39 -22.77
N CYS A 68 14.19 -6.29 -23.53
CA CYS A 68 15.60 -6.63 -23.37
C CYS A 68 16.57 -5.60 -23.98
N ASP A 69 16.10 -4.59 -24.71
CA ASP A 69 16.95 -3.51 -25.26
C ASP A 69 17.07 -2.35 -24.25
N PRO A 70 18.24 -2.14 -23.63
CA PRO A 70 18.44 -1.04 -22.67
C PRO A 70 18.28 0.34 -23.29
N GLY A 71 18.52 0.48 -24.60
CA GLY A 71 18.40 1.76 -25.31
C GLY A 71 16.95 2.22 -25.41
N LEU A 72 16.04 1.28 -25.65
CA LEU A 72 14.61 1.56 -25.79
C LEU A 72 13.96 1.88 -24.44
N LEU A 73 14.26 1.13 -23.37
CA LEU A 73 13.64 1.37 -22.06
C LEU A 73 14.12 2.64 -21.37
N LYS A 74 15.35 3.08 -21.68
CA LYS A 74 15.85 4.38 -21.23
C LYS A 74 14.95 5.53 -21.70
N LYS A 75 14.33 5.41 -22.89
CA LYS A 75 13.36 6.38 -23.41
C LYS A 75 12.12 6.50 -22.51
N TYR A 76 11.71 5.39 -21.90
CA TYR A 76 10.56 5.33 -21.01
C TYR A 76 10.90 5.59 -19.53
N GLY A 77 12.17 5.86 -19.20
CA GLY A 77 12.60 6.06 -17.82
C GLY A 77 12.65 4.79 -16.97
N VAL A 78 12.56 3.60 -17.58
CA VAL A 78 12.60 2.32 -16.88
C VAL A 78 13.99 1.70 -17.02
N LYS A 79 14.52 1.18 -15.90
CA LYS A 79 15.74 0.37 -15.89
C LYS A 79 15.45 -0.96 -15.20
N PRO A 80 15.14 -2.02 -15.95
CA PRO A 80 14.95 -3.34 -15.37
C PRO A 80 16.23 -3.82 -14.71
N ASP A 81 16.10 -4.46 -13.57
CA ASP A 81 17.22 -5.16 -12.95
C ASP A 81 17.48 -6.51 -13.64
N PRO A 82 18.71 -7.04 -13.58
CA PRO A 82 19.06 -8.31 -14.23
C PRO A 82 18.24 -9.52 -13.71
N GLU A 83 17.83 -9.52 -12.45
CA GLU A 83 17.08 -10.64 -11.85
C GLU A 83 15.66 -10.70 -12.43
N THR A 84 14.99 -9.56 -12.60
CA THR A 84 13.69 -9.49 -13.28
C THR A 84 13.79 -9.99 -14.73
N LEU A 85 14.81 -9.58 -15.48
CA LEU A 85 15.01 -10.03 -16.86
C LEU A 85 15.25 -11.54 -16.95
N ASP A 86 16.03 -12.10 -16.03
CA ASP A 86 16.29 -13.55 -15.95
C ASP A 86 14.99 -14.34 -15.68
N ILE A 87 14.16 -13.89 -14.73
CA ILE A 87 12.86 -14.51 -14.44
C ILE A 87 11.97 -14.53 -15.70
N LEU A 88 11.86 -13.39 -16.40
CA LEU A 88 10.98 -13.26 -17.56
C LEU A 88 11.46 -14.07 -18.77
N THR A 89 12.74 -14.01 -19.09
CA THR A 89 13.32 -14.76 -20.21
C THR A 89 13.23 -16.27 -19.98
N THR A 90 13.51 -16.71 -18.75
CA THR A 90 13.34 -18.10 -18.34
C THR A 90 11.88 -18.54 -18.42
N ALA A 91 10.95 -17.75 -17.88
CA ALA A 91 9.52 -18.06 -17.90
C ALA A 91 8.96 -18.15 -19.32
N ALA A 92 9.31 -17.18 -20.18
CA ALA A 92 8.88 -17.15 -21.59
C ALA A 92 9.31 -18.41 -22.34
N SER A 93 10.56 -18.85 -22.13
CA SER A 93 11.11 -20.04 -22.77
C SER A 93 10.53 -21.34 -22.19
N GLN A 94 10.53 -21.50 -20.86
CA GLN A 94 10.16 -22.76 -20.21
C GLN A 94 8.65 -23.02 -20.17
N LYS A 95 7.84 -21.96 -20.04
CA LYS A 95 6.38 -22.07 -19.95
C LYS A 95 5.67 -21.75 -21.25
N GLU A 96 6.39 -21.38 -22.32
CA GLU A 96 5.81 -20.96 -23.60
C GLU A 96 4.72 -19.89 -23.40
N ILE A 97 5.07 -18.83 -22.67
CA ILE A 97 4.22 -17.67 -22.40
C ILE A 97 4.71 -16.44 -23.15
N VAL A 98 3.79 -15.55 -23.49
CA VAL A 98 4.12 -14.25 -24.10
C VAL A 98 4.28 -13.22 -23.00
N VAL A 99 5.43 -12.57 -22.91
CA VAL A 99 5.70 -11.53 -21.91
C VAL A 99 5.60 -10.14 -22.56
N LEU A 100 4.81 -9.26 -21.95
CA LEU A 100 4.55 -7.89 -22.39
C LEU A 100 4.75 -6.92 -21.23
N LEU A 101 5.34 -5.75 -21.48
CA LEU A 101 5.43 -4.64 -20.53
C LEU A 101 4.47 -3.52 -20.92
N LYS A 102 3.75 -2.99 -19.94
CA LYS A 102 2.94 -1.78 -20.02
C LYS A 102 3.40 -0.78 -18.95
N ILE A 103 3.73 0.43 -19.38
CA ILE A 103 4.21 1.51 -18.52
C ILE A 103 3.13 2.59 -18.41
N TYR A 104 2.89 3.06 -17.20
CA TYR A 104 2.06 4.20 -16.88
C TYR A 104 2.86 5.23 -16.09
N TRP A 105 2.38 6.47 -16.05
CA TRP A 105 2.95 7.55 -15.26
C TRP A 105 1.88 8.15 -14.36
N GLY A 106 2.19 8.43 -13.09
CA GLY A 106 1.25 8.99 -12.10
C GLY A 106 1.19 8.22 -10.78
N ASP A 107 0.07 8.35 -10.05
CA ASP A 107 -0.17 7.60 -8.81
C ASP A 107 -0.42 6.11 -9.12
N ALA A 108 0.35 5.23 -8.46
CA ALA A 108 0.29 3.79 -8.69
C ALA A 108 -1.09 3.18 -8.38
N ARG A 109 -1.84 3.72 -7.42
CA ARG A 109 -3.18 3.23 -7.06
C ARG A 109 -4.15 3.42 -8.21
N GLU A 110 -4.15 4.62 -8.78
CA GLU A 110 -5.03 5.00 -9.88
C GLU A 110 -4.60 4.30 -11.18
N LYS A 111 -3.31 4.36 -11.51
CA LYS A 111 -2.80 3.84 -12.78
C LYS A 111 -2.84 2.32 -12.89
N ILE A 112 -2.74 1.58 -11.78
CA ILE A 112 -2.94 0.13 -11.81
C ILE A 112 -4.42 -0.22 -12.03
N CYS A 113 -5.36 0.48 -11.40
CA CYS A 113 -6.79 0.29 -11.69
C CYS A 113 -7.12 0.67 -13.15
N GLU A 114 -6.55 1.77 -13.64
CA GLU A 114 -6.67 2.17 -15.04
C GLU A 114 -6.13 1.08 -16.00
N ALA A 115 -5.03 0.41 -15.64
CA ALA A 115 -4.49 -0.71 -16.39
C ALA A 115 -5.43 -1.92 -16.39
N ILE A 116 -6.04 -2.24 -15.24
CA ILE A 116 -7.03 -3.32 -15.13
C ILE A 116 -8.25 -3.06 -16.02
N ASP A 117 -8.71 -1.81 -16.12
CA ASP A 117 -9.88 -1.47 -16.92
C ASP A 117 -9.56 -1.42 -18.43
N LYS A 118 -8.36 -0.96 -18.79
CA LYS A 118 -7.94 -0.83 -20.21
C LYS A 118 -7.41 -2.12 -20.81
N ILE A 119 -6.84 -3.00 -19.99
CA ILE A 119 -6.32 -4.30 -20.42
C ILE A 119 -7.23 -5.36 -19.79
N PRO A 120 -7.90 -6.23 -20.57
CA PRO A 120 -8.81 -7.23 -20.02
C PRO A 120 -8.03 -8.35 -19.33
N LEU A 121 -7.55 -8.08 -18.12
CA LEU A 121 -6.79 -9.00 -17.30
C LEU A 121 -7.74 -10.03 -16.67
N SER A 122 -7.38 -11.31 -16.74
CA SER A 122 -8.08 -12.38 -16.04
C SER A 122 -7.83 -12.35 -14.54
N CYS A 123 -6.67 -11.83 -14.13
CA CYS A 123 -6.30 -11.50 -12.76
C CYS A 123 -5.08 -10.58 -12.74
N LEU A 124 -4.90 -9.84 -11.65
CA LEU A 124 -3.69 -9.08 -11.34
C LEU A 124 -2.98 -9.66 -10.12
N ILE A 125 -1.67 -9.85 -10.21
CA ILE A 125 -0.80 -10.20 -9.10
C ILE A 125 -0.05 -8.95 -8.67
N ILE A 126 -0.04 -8.66 -7.37
CA ILE A 126 0.68 -7.52 -6.80
C ILE A 126 1.43 -7.96 -5.54
N GLY A 127 2.65 -7.47 -5.37
CA GLY A 127 3.38 -7.66 -4.11
C GLY A 127 2.79 -6.79 -3.01
N ASN A 128 2.89 -7.21 -1.75
CA ASN A 128 2.77 -6.25 -0.65
C ASN A 128 4.14 -5.61 -0.41
N ARG A 129 4.20 -4.28 -0.30
CA ARG A 129 5.30 -3.65 0.43
C ARG A 129 5.05 -3.93 1.90
N GLY A 130 5.66 -5.00 2.42
CA GLY A 130 5.74 -5.25 3.85
C GLY A 130 6.83 -4.36 4.44
N LEU A 131 6.44 -3.36 5.24
CA LEU A 131 7.36 -2.75 6.19
C LEU A 131 7.69 -3.82 7.24
N GLY A 132 8.76 -4.58 7.01
CA GLY A 132 9.33 -5.53 7.97
C GLY A 132 8.40 -6.63 8.51
N ARG A 133 8.90 -7.34 9.53
CA ARG A 133 8.38 -8.61 10.10
C ARG A 133 7.05 -8.51 10.87
N LEU A 134 6.12 -7.66 10.45
CA LEU A 134 4.76 -7.62 11.00
C LEU A 134 3.97 -8.86 10.54
N LYS A 135 3.93 -9.86 11.42
CA LYS A 135 3.23 -11.15 11.34
C LYS A 135 1.69 -11.07 11.21
N ARG A 136 1.10 -9.95 10.78
CA ARG A 136 -0.36 -9.83 10.63
C ARG A 136 -0.69 -9.18 9.29
N VAL A 137 -1.81 -9.63 8.71
CA VAL A 137 -2.32 -9.33 7.37
C VAL A 137 -2.44 -7.82 7.10
N ILE A 138 -1.34 -7.15 6.77
CA ILE A 138 -1.34 -5.75 6.31
C ILE A 138 -1.12 -5.79 4.80
N LEU A 139 -2.15 -5.48 4.02
CA LEU A 139 -2.00 -5.11 2.62
C LEU A 139 -1.34 -3.73 2.60
N GLY A 140 -0.27 -3.55 1.83
CA GLY A 140 0.33 -2.23 1.62
C GLY A 140 -0.64 -1.29 0.90
N SER A 141 -0.51 0.02 1.07
CA SER A 141 -1.45 1.03 0.57
C SER A 141 -1.88 0.85 -0.89
N VAL A 142 -0.93 0.58 -1.81
CA VAL A 142 -1.23 0.31 -3.23
C VAL A 142 -1.98 -1.01 -3.40
N SER A 143 -1.48 -2.12 -2.84
CA SER A 143 -2.15 -3.42 -2.93
C SER A 143 -3.54 -3.42 -2.30
N ASN A 144 -3.74 -2.67 -1.21
CA ASN A 144 -5.04 -2.52 -0.56
C ASN A 144 -6.00 -1.74 -1.45
N PHE A 145 -5.55 -0.61 -2.02
CA PHE A 145 -6.37 0.16 -2.93
C PHE A 145 -6.81 -0.66 -4.14
N VAL A 146 -5.87 -1.36 -4.78
CA VAL A 146 -6.13 -2.14 -5.99
C VAL A 146 -7.04 -3.34 -5.71
N VAL A 147 -6.89 -4.01 -4.56
CA VAL A 147 -7.83 -5.08 -4.14
C VAL A 147 -9.26 -4.58 -3.97
N ASN A 148 -9.44 -3.34 -3.50
CA ASN A 148 -10.77 -2.79 -3.25
C ASN A 148 -11.41 -2.12 -4.48
N ASN A 149 -10.61 -1.65 -5.44
CA ASN A 149 -11.08 -0.85 -6.57
C ASN A 149 -10.88 -1.52 -7.94
N GLY A 150 -10.05 -2.55 -8.04
CA GLY A 150 -9.78 -3.25 -9.29
C GLY A 150 -10.99 -4.05 -9.77
N SER A 151 -11.31 -3.97 -11.06
CA SER A 151 -12.43 -4.70 -11.68
C SER A 151 -12.13 -6.17 -11.99
N CYS A 152 -10.88 -6.62 -11.82
CA CYS A 152 -10.45 -8.01 -12.00
C CYS A 152 -10.01 -8.66 -10.67
N PRO A 153 -9.95 -10.01 -10.57
CA PRO A 153 -9.41 -10.70 -9.40
C PRO A 153 -7.97 -10.26 -9.09
N VAL A 154 -7.71 -9.80 -7.86
CA VAL A 154 -6.39 -9.35 -7.41
C VAL A 154 -5.80 -10.30 -6.37
N THR A 155 -4.61 -10.83 -6.64
CA THR A 155 -3.84 -11.66 -5.69
C THR A 155 -2.69 -10.86 -5.11
N VAL A 156 -2.61 -10.82 -3.77
CA VAL A 156 -1.50 -10.15 -3.07
C VAL A 156 -0.49 -11.18 -2.60
N VAL A 157 0.75 -11.07 -3.11
CA VAL A 157 1.85 -11.96 -2.74
C VAL A 157 2.62 -11.35 -1.57
N LYS A 158 2.83 -12.15 -0.52
CA LYS A 158 3.58 -11.74 0.68
C LYS A 158 5.04 -12.14 0.58
N SER A 159 5.94 -11.21 0.90
CA SER A 159 7.37 -11.50 1.10
C SER A 159 7.63 -11.93 2.55
N SER A 160 7.63 -13.23 2.84
CA SER A 160 8.15 -13.77 4.10
C SER A 160 9.50 -14.45 3.87
N ASP A 161 10.55 -14.06 4.61
CA ASP A 161 11.89 -14.66 4.53
C ASP A 161 12.02 -16.00 5.29
N HIS A 162 10.90 -16.67 5.56
CA HIS A 162 10.91 -18.05 6.04
C HIS A 162 10.11 -18.92 5.09
N ASP A 163 10.83 -19.85 4.44
CA ASP A 163 10.28 -21.05 3.82
C ASP A 163 9.38 -21.77 4.83
N SER A 164 8.07 -21.60 4.69
CA SER A 164 7.02 -22.57 5.03
C SER A 164 5.68 -21.99 4.59
N ALA A 165 5.01 -22.73 3.72
CA ALA A 165 3.74 -22.42 3.08
C ALA A 165 2.72 -21.72 4.01
N MET A 166 2.27 -20.54 3.61
CA MET A 166 1.02 -19.97 4.11
C MET A 166 0.23 -19.39 2.94
N HIS A 167 -0.59 -20.26 2.33
CA HIS A 167 -1.65 -19.89 1.40
C HIS A 167 -2.60 -18.90 2.10
N LEU A 168 -2.67 -17.66 1.61
CA LEU A 168 -3.85 -16.84 1.83
C LEU A 168 -4.25 -16.20 0.51
N VAL A 169 -5.09 -16.94 -0.19
CA VAL A 169 -5.77 -16.61 -1.43
C VAL A 169 -6.72 -15.44 -1.16
N VAL A 170 -6.36 -14.23 -1.58
CA VAL A 170 -7.36 -13.18 -1.88
C VAL A 170 -7.93 -13.53 -3.26
N THR A 171 -8.87 -14.47 -3.27
CA THR A 171 -9.71 -14.75 -4.43
C THR A 171 -11.12 -14.94 -3.89
N LEU A 172 -11.72 -13.85 -3.42
CA LEU A 172 -13.12 -13.83 -3.03
C LEU A 172 -13.72 -12.46 -3.36
N LEU A 173 -14.03 -12.22 -4.64
CA LEU A 173 -15.10 -11.29 -5.03
C LEU A 173 -15.90 -11.72 -6.28
N PHE A 174 -15.83 -12.99 -6.71
CA PHE A 174 -16.79 -13.53 -7.69
C PHE A 174 -17.20 -14.95 -7.33
N SER A 175 -18.11 -15.10 -6.34
CA SER A 175 -18.96 -16.31 -6.19
C SER A 175 -20.14 -16.14 -5.20
N VAL A 176 -20.43 -14.96 -4.65
CA VAL A 176 -21.57 -14.82 -3.70
C VAL A 176 -22.95 -14.85 -4.39
N ALA A 177 -23.04 -15.04 -5.72
CA ALA A 177 -24.33 -15.03 -6.41
C ALA A 177 -25.02 -16.40 -6.59
N VAL A 178 -24.38 -17.55 -6.34
CA VAL A 178 -25.04 -18.83 -6.63
C VAL A 178 -24.78 -19.89 -5.54
N LEU A 179 -25.89 -20.32 -4.95
CA LEU A 179 -26.11 -21.47 -4.05
C LEU A 179 -25.80 -21.24 -2.56
N GLY A 180 -26.86 -20.93 -1.82
CA GLY A 180 -26.87 -21.00 -0.37
C GLY A 180 -26.68 -22.42 0.16
N HIS A 181 -26.00 -22.53 1.29
CA HIS A 181 -26.44 -23.16 2.54
C HIS A 181 -25.35 -22.86 3.59
N ALA A 182 -25.80 -22.65 4.83
CA ALA A 182 -25.00 -22.17 5.94
C ALA A 182 -23.94 -23.18 6.44
N THR A 183 -22.96 -22.62 7.17
CA THR A 183 -22.20 -23.24 8.30
C THR A 183 -20.82 -23.82 7.94
N VAL A 184 -19.73 -23.11 8.25
CA VAL A 184 -18.94 -23.16 9.52
C VAL A 184 -17.81 -22.12 9.40
N VAL A 185 -17.93 -20.99 10.09
CA VAL A 185 -16.78 -20.14 10.45
C VAL A 185 -16.83 -20.01 11.96
N ARG A 186 -15.79 -20.48 12.66
CA ARG A 186 -15.59 -20.20 14.07
C ARG A 186 -14.17 -19.73 14.32
N ASN A 187 -14.12 -18.56 14.96
CA ASN A 187 -13.03 -17.98 15.74
C ASN A 187 -11.82 -17.42 14.99
N MET A 188 -12.00 -16.24 14.40
CA MET A 188 -11.19 -15.07 14.74
C MET A 188 -12.11 -13.85 14.75
N GLY A 189 -12.17 -13.13 15.87
CA GLY A 189 -13.12 -12.04 16.13
C GLY A 189 -12.98 -10.86 15.16
N LEU A 190 -13.69 -10.95 14.04
CA LEU A 190 -14.31 -9.80 13.40
C LEU A 190 -15.66 -9.64 14.08
N SER A 191 -15.90 -8.48 14.69
CA SER A 191 -17.24 -8.13 15.14
C SER A 191 -18.17 -8.11 13.93
N GLU A 192 -19.09 -9.06 13.87
CA GLU A 192 -20.31 -8.90 13.08
C GLU A 192 -21.06 -7.69 13.65
N GLY A 193 -21.33 -6.71 12.78
CA GLY A 193 -22.09 -5.51 13.12
C GLY A 193 -21.28 -4.21 13.23
N THR A 194 -20.38 -3.92 12.29
CA THR A 194 -19.88 -2.54 12.15
C THR A 194 -20.95 -1.66 11.52
N ASP A 195 -21.27 -0.54 12.16
CA ASP A 195 -22.22 0.47 11.68
C ASP A 195 -21.97 0.83 10.19
N PRO A 196 -22.97 0.70 9.30
CA PRO A 196 -22.87 1.10 7.91
C PRO A 196 -22.39 2.54 7.72
N GLN A 197 -22.76 3.46 8.63
CA GLN A 197 -22.33 4.86 8.57
C GLN A 197 -20.84 5.02 8.85
N LEU A 198 -20.27 4.22 9.77
CA LEU A 198 -18.82 4.20 10.02
C LEU A 198 -18.04 3.71 8.80
N LYS A 199 -18.55 2.66 8.14
CA LYS A 199 -17.93 2.15 6.92
C LYS A 199 -17.94 3.20 5.82
N GLU A 200 -19.07 3.89 5.67
CA GLU A 200 -19.26 4.92 4.65
C GLU A 200 -18.35 6.14 4.86
N ALA A 201 -18.20 6.60 6.11
CA ALA A 201 -17.30 7.69 6.48
C ALA A 201 -15.82 7.34 6.25
N CYS A 202 -15.45 6.07 6.43
CA CYS A 202 -14.07 5.60 6.31
C CYS A 202 -13.70 5.06 4.93
N ARG A 203 -14.66 4.94 3.99
CA ARG A 203 -14.49 4.18 2.74
C ARG A 203 -13.33 4.67 1.86
N ASN A 204 -13.09 5.98 1.84
CA ASN A 204 -12.08 6.62 0.99
C ASN A 204 -10.74 6.80 1.70
N THR A 205 -10.61 6.35 2.95
CA THR A 205 -9.35 6.43 3.69
C THR A 205 -8.37 5.34 3.26
N SER A 206 -7.07 5.58 3.40
CA SER A 206 -6.02 4.61 3.06
C SER A 206 -6.13 3.31 3.86
N TYR A 207 -6.64 3.39 5.10
CA TYR A 207 -6.79 2.26 6.02
C TYR A 207 -8.20 2.22 6.67
N PRO A 208 -9.26 1.80 5.94
CA PRO A 208 -10.64 1.88 6.42
C PRO A 208 -10.93 1.10 7.70
N ALA A 209 -10.30 -0.06 7.91
CA ALA A 209 -10.47 -0.84 9.14
C ALA A 209 -9.93 -0.10 10.38
N ILE A 210 -8.77 0.55 10.25
CA ILE A 210 -8.19 1.38 11.31
C ILE A 210 -9.11 2.57 11.55
N CYS A 211 -9.51 3.29 10.50
CA CYS A 211 -10.45 4.41 10.58
C CYS A 211 -11.73 4.01 11.34
N VAL A 212 -12.37 2.92 10.95
CA VAL A 212 -13.60 2.42 11.59
C VAL A 212 -13.37 2.15 13.08
N SER A 213 -12.30 1.43 13.43
CA SER A 213 -12.00 1.10 14.84
C SER A 213 -11.68 2.35 15.67
N SER A 214 -11.01 3.32 15.06
CA SER A 214 -10.64 4.60 15.66
C SER A 214 -11.89 5.44 15.93
N LEU A 215 -12.76 5.60 14.93
CA LEU A 215 -13.99 6.38 15.05
C LEU A 215 -14.97 5.74 16.03
N ALA A 216 -15.13 4.41 15.98
CA ALA A 216 -16.01 3.68 16.91
C ALA A 216 -15.66 3.94 18.39
N THR A 217 -14.39 4.26 18.69
CA THR A 217 -13.90 4.49 20.06
C THR A 217 -13.79 5.98 20.41
N ASN A 218 -13.65 6.87 19.41
CA ASN A 218 -13.29 8.28 19.63
C ASN A 218 -14.37 9.30 19.23
N MET A 219 -15.44 8.86 18.57
CA MET A 219 -16.61 9.71 18.29
C MET A 219 -17.30 10.13 19.60
N GLU A 220 -17.71 11.39 19.68
CA GLU A 220 -18.51 11.87 20.81
C GLU A 220 -19.94 11.33 20.71
N ASN A 221 -20.57 11.04 21.85
CA ASN A 221 -21.90 10.39 21.90
C ASN A 221 -23.02 11.14 21.14
N ASN A 222 -22.86 12.45 20.90
CA ASN A 222 -23.83 13.29 20.19
C ASN A 222 -23.33 13.76 18.80
N ALA A 223 -22.14 13.34 18.38
CA ALA A 223 -21.55 13.72 17.11
C ALA A 223 -22.12 12.87 15.97
N SER A 224 -22.46 13.51 14.84
CA SER A 224 -22.97 12.83 13.66
C SER A 224 -21.81 12.31 12.79
N LEU A 225 -21.90 11.07 12.32
CA LEU A 225 -20.99 10.53 11.30
C LEU A 225 -21.16 11.21 9.93
N ALA A 226 -22.24 11.98 9.75
CA ALA A 226 -22.45 12.81 8.57
C ALA A 226 -21.78 14.19 8.68
N ASP A 227 -21.23 14.57 9.84
CA ASP A 227 -20.44 15.79 10.01
C ASP A 227 -18.94 15.45 9.83
N PRO A 228 -18.32 15.81 8.69
CA PRO A 228 -16.92 15.50 8.43
C PRO A 228 -15.97 16.20 9.38
N THR A 229 -16.36 17.34 9.96
CA THR A 229 -15.54 18.02 10.98
C THR A 229 -15.49 17.19 12.25
N ALA A 230 -16.61 16.61 12.67
CA ALA A 230 -16.68 15.74 13.83
C ALA A 230 -15.91 14.42 13.60
N VAL A 231 -16.08 13.82 12.41
CA VAL A 231 -15.34 12.62 11.99
C VAL A 231 -13.84 12.88 11.97
N PHE A 232 -13.42 13.99 11.37
CA PHE A 232 -12.02 14.39 11.32
C PHE A 232 -11.44 14.59 12.73
N LYS A 233 -12.13 15.33 13.61
CA LYS A 233 -11.67 15.54 14.99
C LYS A 233 -11.54 14.23 15.79
N ALA A 234 -12.49 13.30 15.62
CA ALA A 234 -12.42 11.99 16.23
C ALA A 234 -11.21 11.18 15.71
N SER A 235 -10.93 11.24 14.41
CA SER A 235 -9.74 10.61 13.82
C SER A 235 -8.43 11.25 14.31
N LEU A 236 -8.39 12.58 14.42
CA LEU A 236 -7.23 13.32 14.92
C LEU A 236 -6.94 12.99 16.39
N LYS A 237 -7.99 12.87 17.22
CA LYS A 237 -7.88 12.42 18.61
C LYS A 237 -7.37 10.98 18.73
N ALA A 238 -7.85 10.08 17.88
CA ALA A 238 -7.35 8.71 17.82
C ALA A 238 -5.86 8.68 17.42
N THR A 239 -5.48 9.53 16.47
CA THR A 239 -4.09 9.70 16.02
C THR A 239 -3.19 10.18 17.17
N LEU A 240 -3.61 11.21 17.90
CA LEU A 240 -2.88 11.69 19.09
C LEU A 240 -2.66 10.56 20.10
N THR A 241 -3.73 9.81 20.41
CA THR A 241 -3.67 8.71 21.37
C THR A 241 -2.68 7.62 20.94
N GLU A 242 -2.68 7.27 19.65
CA GLU A 242 -1.75 6.26 19.12
C GLU A 242 -0.30 6.75 19.18
N VAL A 243 -0.03 8.00 18.79
CA VAL A 243 1.32 8.61 18.84
C VAL A 243 1.83 8.68 20.29
N GLU A 244 0.99 9.12 21.23
CA GLU A 244 1.33 9.18 22.66
C GLU A 244 1.63 7.78 23.23
N SER A 245 0.95 6.75 22.73
CA SER A 245 1.17 5.36 23.19
C SER A 245 2.54 4.80 22.82
N VAL A 246 3.25 5.40 21.87
CA VAL A 246 4.59 4.97 21.44
C VAL A 246 5.67 5.42 22.41
N ILE A 247 5.53 6.60 23.02
CA ILE A 247 6.51 7.16 23.96
C ILE A 247 6.86 6.20 25.12
N PRO A 248 5.89 5.59 25.85
CA PRO A 248 6.22 4.64 26.91
C PRO A 248 6.84 3.34 26.39
N ARG A 249 6.53 2.92 25.14
CA ARG A 249 7.20 1.76 24.52
C ARG A 249 8.66 2.08 24.23
N LEU A 250 8.94 3.28 23.70
CA LEU A 250 10.31 3.76 23.49
C LEU A 250 11.07 3.83 24.82
N ASP A 251 10.45 4.29 25.90
CA ASP A 251 11.08 4.29 27.23
C ASP A 251 11.49 2.88 27.71
N GLN A 252 10.67 1.87 27.43
CA GLN A 252 11.01 0.48 27.74
C GLN A 252 12.16 -0.03 26.86
N MET A 253 12.14 0.30 25.55
CA MET A 253 13.19 -0.09 24.62
C MET A 253 14.54 0.57 24.97
N ILE A 254 14.56 1.86 25.28
CA ILE A 254 15.76 2.61 25.68
C ILE A 254 16.41 1.98 26.92
N LYS A 255 15.59 1.56 27.90
CA LYS A 255 16.08 0.91 29.13
C LYS A 255 16.61 -0.50 28.89
N ALA A 256 16.05 -1.23 27.93
CA ALA A 256 16.44 -2.59 27.59
C ALA A 256 17.63 -2.65 26.62
N GLU A 257 17.89 -1.58 25.87
CA GLU A 257 18.94 -1.51 24.88
C GLU A 257 20.32 -1.35 25.53
N LYS A 258 21.28 -2.16 25.05
CA LYS A 258 22.65 -2.19 25.56
C LYS A 258 23.64 -1.54 24.60
N ASP A 259 23.30 -1.50 23.31
CA ASP A 259 24.12 -0.85 22.30
C ASP A 259 23.95 0.68 22.40
N ALA A 260 25.05 1.40 22.66
CA ALA A 260 25.02 2.84 22.88
C ALA A 260 24.51 3.62 21.65
N TYR A 261 24.77 3.09 20.44
CA TYR A 261 24.28 3.66 19.20
C TYR A 261 22.76 3.53 19.10
N ASP A 262 22.22 2.30 19.20
CA ASP A 262 20.78 2.07 19.17
C ASP A 262 20.02 2.81 20.28
N GLN A 263 20.61 2.90 21.48
CA GLN A 263 20.03 3.67 22.58
C GLN A 263 19.94 5.17 22.24
N GLY A 264 20.96 5.71 21.57
CA GLY A 264 20.95 7.06 21.03
C GLY A 264 19.86 7.26 19.98
N CYS A 265 19.72 6.34 19.04
CA CYS A 265 18.67 6.38 18.01
C CYS A 265 17.26 6.31 18.61
N LEU A 266 17.02 5.43 19.58
CA LEU A 266 15.75 5.33 20.31
C LEU A 266 15.45 6.62 21.10
N THR A 267 16.47 7.28 21.64
CA THR A 267 16.31 8.57 22.34
C THR A 267 15.91 9.68 21.37
N THR A 268 16.57 9.77 20.21
CA THR A 268 16.18 10.70 19.14
C THR A 268 14.76 10.42 18.64
N CYS A 269 14.40 9.16 18.45
CA CYS A 269 13.02 8.75 18.14
C CYS A 269 12.03 9.27 19.16
N LYS A 270 12.32 9.12 20.46
CA LYS A 270 11.44 9.61 21.52
C LYS A 270 11.22 11.12 21.41
N THR A 271 12.27 11.89 21.11
CA THR A 271 12.16 13.33 20.87
C THR A 271 11.30 13.64 19.64
N LEU A 272 11.49 12.93 18.53
CA LEU A 272 10.69 13.11 17.31
C LEU A 272 9.20 12.80 17.55
N TYR A 273 8.89 11.74 18.29
CA TYR A 273 7.54 11.41 18.72
C TYR A 273 6.95 12.48 19.64
N GLY A 274 7.74 13.03 20.57
CA GLY A 274 7.33 14.17 21.38
C GLY A 274 6.97 15.41 20.54
N ASN A 275 7.77 15.71 19.52
CA ASN A 275 7.48 16.80 18.58
C ASN A 275 6.20 16.53 17.79
N ALA A 276 5.96 15.29 17.37
CA ALA A 276 4.72 14.89 16.69
C ALA A 276 3.49 15.05 17.58
N VAL A 277 3.58 14.69 18.87
CA VAL A 277 2.51 14.90 19.85
C VAL A 277 2.14 16.38 19.96
N GLU A 278 3.13 17.26 20.15
CA GLU A 278 2.87 18.70 20.28
C GLU A 278 2.33 19.31 18.98
N ALA A 279 2.81 18.86 17.82
CA ALA A 279 2.28 19.24 16.53
C ALA A 279 0.80 18.83 16.36
N ILE A 280 0.43 17.59 16.72
CA ILE A 280 -0.95 17.12 16.63
C ILE A 280 -1.86 17.87 17.61
N LYS A 281 -1.41 18.12 18.85
CA LYS A 281 -2.17 18.95 19.81
C LYS A 281 -2.43 20.36 19.26
N LYS A 282 -1.43 20.95 18.61
CA LYS A 282 -1.61 22.24 17.92
C LYS A 282 -2.67 22.13 16.81
N ALA A 283 -2.58 21.10 15.96
CA ALA A 283 -3.56 20.86 14.89
C ALA A 283 -5.00 20.68 15.41
N MET A 284 -5.20 20.11 16.59
CA MET A 284 -6.53 19.98 17.21
C MET A 284 -7.18 21.33 17.58
N THR A 285 -6.37 22.38 17.75
CA THR A 285 -6.83 23.73 18.11
C THR A 285 -6.87 24.70 16.94
N ASP A 286 -6.27 24.31 15.81
CA ASP A 286 -6.23 25.13 14.61
C ASP A 286 -7.60 25.18 13.92
N ARG A 287 -7.91 26.31 13.30
CA ARG A 287 -9.14 26.53 12.54
C ARG A 287 -8.92 26.43 11.03
N SER A 288 -7.67 26.36 10.58
CA SER A 288 -7.30 26.25 9.17
C SER A 288 -6.94 24.81 8.81
N TYR A 289 -7.76 24.16 7.98
CA TYR A 289 -7.49 22.82 7.47
C TYR A 289 -6.16 22.73 6.69
N ASP A 290 -5.73 23.82 6.04
CA ASP A 290 -4.43 23.87 5.35
C ASP A 290 -3.27 23.78 6.33
N GLN A 291 -3.35 24.49 7.45
CA GLN A 291 -2.33 24.42 8.50
C GLN A 291 -2.33 23.07 9.20
N VAL A 292 -3.50 22.47 9.39
CA VAL A 292 -3.66 21.11 9.91
C VAL A 292 -2.98 20.10 8.99
N SER A 293 -3.21 20.17 7.67
CA SER A 293 -2.63 19.24 6.70
C SER A 293 -1.09 19.35 6.62
N ILE A 294 -0.56 20.57 6.63
CA ILE A 294 0.89 20.83 6.72
C ILE A 294 1.46 20.24 8.01
N THR A 295 0.76 20.44 9.13
CA THR A 295 1.20 19.95 10.44
C THR A 295 1.21 18.42 10.48
N LEU A 296 0.17 17.77 9.99
CA LEU A 296 0.10 16.30 9.90
C LEU A 296 1.17 15.73 8.96
N SER A 297 1.44 16.38 7.82
CA SER A 297 2.53 16.01 6.92
C SER A 297 3.90 16.12 7.59
N THR A 298 4.09 17.16 8.43
CA THR A 298 5.31 17.32 9.24
C THR A 298 5.44 16.19 10.26
N CYS A 299 4.33 15.73 10.86
CA CYS A 299 4.34 14.58 11.76
C CYS A 299 4.80 13.29 11.08
N ILE A 300 4.40 13.05 9.83
CA ILE A 300 4.93 11.92 9.03
C ILE A 300 6.45 12.03 8.94
N GLY A 301 6.98 13.22 8.61
CA GLY A 301 8.41 13.47 8.56
C GLY A 301 9.15 13.15 9.87
N TYR A 302 8.58 13.51 11.03
CA TYR A 302 9.16 13.14 12.32
C TYR A 302 9.19 11.63 12.55
N ILE A 303 8.12 10.93 12.18
CA ILE A 303 8.00 9.48 12.37
C ILE A 303 8.94 8.73 11.41
N THR A 304 9.03 9.14 10.14
CA THR A 304 9.95 8.52 9.19
C THR A 304 11.40 8.77 9.58
N SER A 305 11.74 9.98 10.04
CA SER A 305 13.09 10.33 10.49
C SER A 305 13.54 9.51 11.71
N CYS A 306 12.60 9.02 12.53
CA CYS A 306 12.92 8.08 13.60
C CYS A 306 13.48 6.76 13.03
N GLY A 307 12.96 6.31 11.89
CA GLY A 307 13.42 5.07 11.26
C GLY A 307 14.80 5.19 10.61
N ASP A 308 15.09 6.33 9.99
CA ASP A 308 16.35 6.57 9.26
C ASP A 308 17.60 6.48 10.15
N GLY A 309 17.44 6.73 11.45
CA GLY A 309 18.54 6.65 12.42
C GLY A 309 19.07 5.24 12.68
N PHE A 310 18.34 4.17 12.34
CA PHE A 310 18.72 2.79 12.71
C PHE A 310 19.64 2.08 11.69
N GLY A 311 19.90 2.68 10.53
CA GLY A 311 20.71 2.07 9.47
C GLY A 311 20.06 0.83 8.82
N GLU A 312 20.57 0.41 7.65
CA GLU A 312 19.96 -0.61 6.79
C GLU A 312 19.78 -1.99 7.46
N ASN A 313 20.65 -2.36 8.41
CA ASN A 313 20.61 -3.66 9.07
C ASN A 313 19.66 -3.74 10.28
N ARG A 314 19.00 -2.65 10.69
CA ARG A 314 18.15 -2.61 11.91
C ARG A 314 16.76 -2.03 11.64
N VAL A 315 16.33 -2.03 10.37
CA VAL A 315 15.01 -1.59 9.89
C VAL A 315 13.85 -2.26 10.66
N ASP A 316 14.04 -3.49 11.14
CA ASP A 316 13.04 -4.21 11.97
C ASP A 316 12.67 -3.50 13.28
N LYS A 317 13.59 -2.75 13.91
CA LYS A 317 13.31 -2.00 15.15
C LYS A 317 12.52 -0.73 14.84
N ALA A 318 12.88 -0.04 13.77
CA ALA A 318 12.20 1.16 13.28
C ALA A 318 10.75 0.87 12.82
N ALA A 319 10.55 -0.19 12.03
CA ALA A 319 9.23 -0.57 11.50
C ALA A 319 8.22 -0.92 12.61
N GLN A 320 8.68 -1.56 13.70
CA GLN A 320 7.83 -1.88 14.86
C GLN A 320 7.24 -0.65 15.55
N ILE A 321 7.89 0.51 15.43
CA ILE A 321 7.54 1.75 16.10
C ILE A 321 6.64 2.60 15.19
N ASN A 322 6.97 2.67 13.89
CA ASN A 322 6.49 3.71 13.00
C ASN A 322 5.21 3.35 12.22
N ASP A 323 5.10 2.11 11.73
CA ASP A 323 4.11 1.75 10.69
C ASP A 323 2.66 1.97 11.12
N ARG A 324 2.35 1.63 12.37
CA ARG A 324 0.99 1.79 12.90
C ARG A 324 0.61 3.27 13.00
N VAL A 325 1.54 4.13 13.38
CA VAL A 325 1.28 5.55 13.62
C VAL A 325 1.06 6.29 12.30
N THR A 326 1.87 5.99 11.29
CA THR A 326 1.72 6.56 9.94
C THR A 326 0.33 6.27 9.37
N ASN A 327 -0.21 5.06 9.60
CA ASN A 327 -1.56 4.71 9.13
C ASN A 327 -2.68 5.58 9.74
N PHE A 328 -2.55 5.97 11.01
CA PHE A 328 -3.52 6.86 11.66
C PHE A 328 -3.44 8.28 11.08
N ILE A 329 -2.21 8.78 10.86
CA ILE A 329 -1.97 10.11 10.29
C ILE A 329 -2.48 10.19 8.86
N ASP A 330 -2.24 9.17 8.03
CA ASP A 330 -2.73 9.10 6.65
C ASP A 330 -4.26 9.15 6.59
N ASN A 331 -4.95 8.40 7.45
CA ASN A 331 -6.40 8.46 7.54
C ASN A 331 -6.88 9.85 7.99
N ALA A 332 -6.21 10.47 8.97
CA ALA A 332 -6.56 11.81 9.44
C ALA A 332 -6.36 12.88 8.35
N LEU A 333 -5.33 12.78 7.51
CA LEU A 333 -5.11 13.67 6.36
C LEU A 333 -6.27 13.62 5.37
N ILE A 334 -6.69 12.42 4.96
CA ILE A 334 -7.79 12.24 4.01
C ILE A 334 -9.12 12.76 4.58
N LEU A 335 -9.35 12.53 5.88
CA LEU A 335 -10.54 13.04 6.56
C LEU A 335 -10.51 14.57 6.72
N ALA A 336 -9.32 15.18 6.88
CA ALA A 336 -9.16 16.64 6.90
C ALA A 336 -9.52 17.26 5.56
N GLU A 337 -9.10 16.65 4.45
CA GLU A 337 -9.46 17.11 3.10
C GLU A 337 -10.97 17.02 2.88
N THR A 338 -11.60 15.92 3.31
CA THR A 338 -13.06 15.77 3.23
C THR A 338 -13.80 16.86 4.03
N ALA A 339 -13.26 17.25 5.19
CA ALA A 339 -13.84 18.31 6.03
C ALA A 339 -13.60 19.73 5.50
N LYS A 340 -12.55 19.95 4.69
CA LYS A 340 -12.23 21.26 4.11
C LYS A 340 -13.25 21.73 3.06
N TRP A 341 -13.91 20.80 2.36
CA TRP A 341 -14.81 21.09 1.23
C TRP A 341 -16.30 21.19 1.62
N GLN A 342 -16.62 21.50 2.87
CA GLN A 342 -17.98 21.76 3.36
C GLN A 342 -18.13 23.16 3.95
#